data_AF-A0A1V6EMZ1-F1
#
_entry.id   AF-A0A1V6EMZ1-F1
#
_cell.length_a   1.000
_cell.length_b   1.000
_cell.length_c   1.000
_cell.angle_alpha   90.00
_cell.angle_beta   90.00
_cell.angle_gamma   90.00
#
_symmetry.space_group_name_H-M   'P 1'
#
loop_
_entity.id
_entity.type
_entity.pdbx_description
1 polymer ?
#
loop_
_entity_poly.entity_id
_entity_poly.type
_entity_poly.pdbx_seq_one_letter_code
_entity_poly.pdbx_strand_id
1 'polypeptide(L)'
;MKESGKIVPTAGEKKSVTEEKGFTAGKKGFTAGSDHLLIRSFDFTAHSLNITLTDFIEKLPSGENESEAFAKEIEQVIVDAARFLRPKAAYRIIDRASPEGDLLKPKSSNSHLNALLNTELKKTEKIAVFACTAGAEIEGLYRSYLKRGESIKAFFADLLGTIAVGKILELLYRELEKEYLNDGLHAGHAISPGDCGWPLKEQAVLFSLLPEDCCGIHLNQSMMMIPQKSQSGIIPLGKGIRREKHRCSLCSSLNCPYRK
;
A
#
# COMPACT_ATOMS: atom_id res chain seq x y z
N MET A 1 14.20 -67.36 -0.61
CA MET A 1 13.11 -66.63 -1.28
C MET A 1 12.70 -65.47 -0.39
N LYS A 2 12.80 -64.24 -0.93
CA LYS A 2 12.01 -63.02 -0.67
C LYS A 2 11.78 -62.60 0.80
N GLU A 3 12.48 -61.57 1.26
CA GLU A 3 12.11 -60.14 1.27
C GLU A 3 11.68 -59.74 2.69
N SER A 4 12.48 -58.97 3.44
CA SER A 4 12.61 -57.51 3.37
C SER A 4 11.34 -56.79 3.85
N GLY A 5 11.34 -56.38 5.12
CA GLY A 5 10.30 -55.56 5.74
C GLY A 5 10.78 -54.93 7.04
N LYS A 6 11.86 -54.13 6.96
CA LYS A 6 12.33 -53.26 8.05
C LYS A 6 11.33 -52.12 8.25
N ILE A 7 10.74 -52.02 9.44
CA ILE A 7 10.14 -50.77 9.95
C ILE A 7 11.23 -50.11 10.81
N VAL A 8 11.89 -49.10 10.25
CA VAL A 8 12.83 -48.23 10.96
C VAL A 8 12.05 -46.99 11.42
N PRO A 9 12.21 -46.52 12.67
CA PRO A 9 11.73 -45.21 13.08
C PRO A 9 12.69 -44.14 12.54
N THR A 10 12.23 -43.29 11.62
CA THR A 10 13.04 -42.13 11.19
C THR A 10 12.61 -40.88 11.94
N ALA A 11 13.40 -40.55 12.96
CA ALA A 11 13.65 -39.16 13.32
C ALA A 11 14.29 -38.47 12.10
N GLY A 12 13.80 -37.29 11.77
CA GLY A 12 14.28 -36.51 10.63
C GLY A 12 13.80 -35.08 10.74
N GLU A 13 14.49 -34.30 11.56
CA GLU A 13 14.57 -32.86 11.40
C GLU A 13 14.87 -32.52 9.93
N LYS A 14 14.06 -31.66 9.32
CA LYS A 14 14.53 -30.76 8.28
C LYS A 14 14.09 -29.34 8.59
N LYS A 15 15.10 -28.59 9.02
CA LYS A 15 15.16 -27.14 9.16
C LYS A 15 14.73 -26.42 7.88
N SER A 16 14.25 -25.21 8.13
CA SER A 16 14.44 -23.98 7.34
C SER A 16 13.95 -23.99 5.90
N VAL A 17 12.77 -23.40 5.70
CA VAL A 17 12.65 -22.37 4.66
C VAL A 17 12.77 -21.05 5.40
N THR A 18 13.84 -20.34 5.06
CA THR A 18 14.23 -19.03 5.59
C THR A 18 13.07 -18.03 5.50
N GLU A 19 12.60 -17.57 6.66
CA GLU A 19 11.92 -16.28 6.78
C GLU A 19 12.84 -15.20 6.19
N GLU A 20 12.40 -14.56 5.10
CA GLU A 20 12.97 -13.28 4.69
C GLU A 20 12.70 -12.28 5.82
N LYS A 21 13.75 -12.02 6.60
CA LYS A 21 13.74 -11.21 7.81
C LYS A 21 13.26 -9.80 7.51
N GLY A 22 12.25 -9.34 8.25
CA GLY A 22 12.00 -7.91 8.43
C GLY A 22 10.58 -7.48 8.78
N PHE A 23 9.63 -8.38 9.05
CA PHE A 23 8.23 -8.00 9.12
C PHE A 23 7.30 -9.03 9.81
N THR A 24 6.23 -8.59 10.47
CA THR A 24 5.17 -9.45 11.03
C THR A 24 3.87 -9.37 10.23
N ALA A 25 3.54 -10.41 9.46
CA ALA A 25 2.25 -10.57 8.79
C ALA A 25 1.21 -11.12 9.77
N GLY A 26 0.07 -10.42 9.93
CA GLY A 26 -1.02 -10.88 10.81
C GLY A 26 -2.35 -10.92 10.08
N LYS A 27 -3.09 -12.04 10.20
CA LYS A 27 -4.54 -12.06 9.96
C LYS A 27 -5.21 -11.60 11.26
N LYS A 28 -5.71 -10.37 11.31
CA LYS A 28 -6.52 -9.90 12.44
C LYS A 28 -7.98 -9.89 11.99
N GLY A 29 -8.80 -10.73 12.60
CA GLY A 29 -10.25 -10.61 12.49
C GLY A 29 -10.70 -9.48 13.41
N PHE A 30 -11.25 -8.41 12.85
CA PHE A 30 -11.91 -7.37 13.63
C PHE A 30 -13.40 -7.69 13.68
N THR A 31 -13.99 -7.70 14.87
CA THR A 31 -15.43 -7.87 15.06
C THR A 31 -16.05 -6.49 15.19
N ALA A 32 -16.87 -6.11 14.21
CA ALA A 32 -17.77 -4.97 14.31
C ALA A 32 -19.15 -5.48 13.87
N GLY A 33 -20.04 -5.77 14.82
CA GLY A 33 -21.45 -6.11 14.60
C GLY A 33 -21.73 -7.23 13.58
N SER A 34 -21.92 -8.47 14.05
CA SER A 34 -22.38 -9.67 13.29
C SER A 34 -21.64 -10.10 12.01
N ASP A 35 -20.81 -9.27 11.38
CA ASP A 35 -20.01 -9.62 10.20
C ASP A 35 -18.52 -9.67 10.56
N HIS A 36 -17.89 -10.82 10.30
CA HIS A 36 -16.45 -10.99 10.47
C HIS A 36 -15.70 -10.33 9.31
N LEU A 37 -15.21 -9.11 9.52
CA LEU A 37 -14.34 -8.41 8.58
C LEU A 37 -12.96 -9.08 8.58
N LEU A 38 -12.66 -9.87 7.54
CA LEU A 38 -11.33 -10.46 7.38
C LEU A 38 -10.36 -9.43 6.81
N ILE A 39 -9.43 -8.98 7.64
CA ILE A 39 -8.40 -8.00 7.29
C ILE A 39 -7.03 -8.64 7.32
N ARG A 40 -6.22 -8.29 6.33
CA ARG A 40 -4.78 -8.56 6.32
C ARG A 40 -4.10 -7.30 6.80
N SER A 41 -3.31 -7.40 7.88
CA SER A 41 -2.61 -6.26 8.45
C SER A 41 -1.12 -6.51 8.50
N PHE A 42 -0.37 -5.43 8.31
CA PHE A 42 1.05 -5.46 8.13
C PHE A 42 1.74 -4.33 8.90
N ASP A 43 2.64 -4.67 9.83
CA ASP A 43 3.63 -3.77 10.47
C ASP A 43 5.07 -3.94 9.92
N PHE A 44 5.41 -3.23 8.83
CA PHE A 44 6.71 -3.24 8.13
C PHE A 44 7.82 -2.59 8.96
N THR A 45 9.07 -2.88 8.60
CA THR A 45 10.24 -2.20 9.16
C THR A 45 10.83 -1.22 8.15
N ALA A 46 11.58 -0.23 8.63
CA ALA A 46 12.35 0.65 7.74
C ALA A 46 13.24 -0.15 6.77
N HIS A 47 13.85 -1.23 7.27
CA HIS A 47 14.71 -2.11 6.47
C HIS A 47 13.92 -2.78 5.34
N SER A 48 12.71 -3.28 5.61
CA SER A 48 11.89 -3.95 4.59
C SER A 48 11.48 -3.02 3.44
N LEU A 49 11.45 -1.70 3.65
CA LEU A 49 11.17 -0.75 2.57
C LEU A 49 12.33 -0.60 1.59
N ASN A 50 13.56 -0.96 2.00
CA ASN A 50 14.77 -0.89 1.20
C ASN A 50 14.90 0.43 0.41
N ILE A 51 14.71 1.56 1.08
CA ILE A 51 14.83 2.90 0.48
C ILE A 51 16.31 3.22 0.28
N THR A 52 16.64 3.64 -0.93
CA THR A 52 18.00 3.95 -1.39
C THR A 52 18.05 5.33 -2.04
N LEU A 53 19.26 5.82 -2.32
CA LEU A 53 19.48 7.06 -3.07
C LEU A 53 18.76 7.05 -4.43
N THR A 54 18.71 5.90 -5.11
CA THR A 54 18.05 5.77 -6.42
C THR A 54 16.56 6.09 -6.38
N ASP A 55 15.88 5.85 -5.24
CA ASP A 55 14.45 6.15 -5.11
C ASP A 55 14.15 7.65 -5.10
N PHE A 56 15.15 8.49 -4.81
CA PHE A 56 15.03 9.95 -4.87
C PHE A 56 15.15 10.46 -6.31
N ILE A 57 15.97 9.81 -7.15
CA ILE A 57 16.19 10.19 -8.55
C ILE A 57 14.86 10.25 -9.30
N GLU A 58 13.99 9.25 -9.10
CA GLU A 58 12.69 9.19 -9.79
C GLU A 58 11.70 10.27 -9.36
N LYS A 59 11.94 10.92 -8.21
CA LYS A 59 11.03 11.90 -7.61
C LYS A 59 11.53 13.33 -7.71
N LEU A 60 12.81 13.56 -7.99
CA LEU A 60 13.38 14.88 -8.13
C LEU A 60 13.18 15.43 -9.56
N PRO A 61 12.83 16.72 -9.72
CA PRO A 61 12.58 17.32 -11.03
C PRO A 61 13.74 17.19 -12.01
N SER A 62 14.98 17.31 -11.54
CA SER A 62 16.18 17.19 -12.38
C SER A 62 16.87 15.83 -12.28
N GLY A 63 16.20 14.84 -11.67
CA GLY A 63 16.62 13.45 -11.63
C GLY A 63 17.99 13.21 -10.99
N GLU A 64 18.92 12.66 -11.80
CA GLU A 64 20.24 12.22 -11.36
C GLU A 64 21.12 13.37 -10.87
N ASN A 65 21.10 14.51 -11.57
CA ASN A 65 21.98 15.65 -11.27
C ASN A 65 21.76 16.23 -9.87
N GLU A 66 20.50 16.36 -9.43
CA GLU A 66 20.17 16.85 -8.08
C GLU A 66 20.43 15.79 -7.02
N SER A 67 20.19 14.51 -7.34
CA SER A 67 20.44 13.41 -6.42
C SER A 67 21.93 13.26 -6.11
N GLU A 68 22.79 13.43 -7.12
CA GLU A 68 24.24 13.39 -6.94
C GLU A 68 24.74 14.60 -6.15
N ALA A 69 24.25 15.80 -6.46
CA ALA A 69 24.62 17.03 -5.76
C ALA A 69 24.30 16.99 -4.25
N PHE A 70 23.23 16.30 -3.87
CA PHE A 70 22.77 16.18 -2.48
C PHE A 70 22.86 14.76 -1.91
N ALA A 71 23.71 13.90 -2.49
CA ALA A 71 23.79 12.50 -2.11
C ALA A 71 24.06 12.31 -0.61
N LYS A 72 24.96 13.13 -0.03
CA LYS A 72 25.30 13.07 1.39
C LYS A 72 24.12 13.43 2.29
N GLU A 73 23.37 14.47 1.94
CA GLU A 73 22.17 14.89 2.66
C GLU A 73 21.09 13.81 2.59
N ILE A 74 20.88 13.22 1.40
CA ILE A 74 19.89 12.16 1.18
C ILE A 74 20.26 10.91 1.98
N GLU A 75 21.52 10.47 1.92
CA GLU A 75 22.01 9.31 2.68
C GLU A 75 21.84 9.51 4.19
N GLN A 76 22.17 10.69 4.71
CA GLN A 76 21.96 11.00 6.12
C GLN A 76 20.48 10.96 6.49
N VAL A 77 19.60 11.48 5.62
CA VAL A 77 18.14 11.45 5.83
C VAL A 77 17.62 10.01 5.84
N ILE A 78 18.11 9.14 4.95
CA ILE A 78 17.75 7.72 4.93
C ILE A 78 18.14 7.04 6.26
N VAL A 79 19.36 7.29 6.74
CA VAL A 79 19.85 6.74 8.02
C VAL A 79 19.02 7.23 9.19
N ASP A 80 18.76 8.54 9.26
CA ASP A 80 17.99 9.14 10.35
C ASP A 80 16.53 8.65 10.34
N ALA A 81 15.92 8.55 9.15
CA ALA A 81 14.53 8.10 8.96
C ALA A 81 14.27 6.68 9.45
N ALA A 82 15.27 5.79 9.46
CA ALA A 82 15.11 4.43 9.95
C ALA A 82 14.55 4.36 11.39
N ARG A 83 14.83 5.39 12.22
CA ARG A 83 14.33 5.49 13.60
C ARG A 83 12.89 5.98 13.69
N PHE A 84 12.42 6.72 12.68
CA PHE A 84 11.11 7.37 12.65
C PHE A 84 10.09 6.63 11.80
N LEU A 85 10.51 5.80 10.85
CA LEU A 85 9.57 5.01 10.07
C LEU A 85 8.82 4.01 10.96
N ARG A 86 7.49 4.05 10.93
CA ARG A 86 6.57 3.04 11.48
C ARG A 86 5.62 2.59 10.38
N PRO A 87 6.14 1.92 9.34
CA PRO A 87 5.36 1.65 8.15
C PRO A 87 4.30 0.58 8.43
N LYS A 88 3.05 0.90 8.14
CA LYS A 88 1.90 0.01 8.32
C LYS A 88 1.09 -0.07 7.05
N ALA A 89 0.49 -1.23 6.79
CA ALA A 89 -0.49 -1.41 5.73
C ALA A 89 -1.58 -2.38 6.16
N ALA A 90 -2.74 -2.26 5.55
CA ALA A 90 -3.78 -3.25 5.65
C ALA A 90 -4.61 -3.27 4.38
N TYR A 91 -5.20 -4.43 4.09
CA TYR A 91 -6.24 -4.51 3.09
C TYR A 91 -7.36 -5.48 3.50
N ARG A 92 -8.54 -5.20 2.93
CA ARG A 92 -9.72 -6.05 2.91
C ARG A 92 -10.00 -6.47 1.49
N ILE A 93 -10.34 -7.74 1.29
CA ILE A 93 -10.84 -8.21 -0.01
C ILE A 93 -12.36 -8.17 -0.01
N ILE A 94 -12.94 -7.59 -1.07
CA ILE A 94 -14.37 -7.66 -1.35
C ILE A 94 -14.55 -8.34 -2.71
N ASP A 95 -15.29 -9.44 -2.71
CA ASP A 95 -15.68 -10.15 -3.93
C ASP A 95 -16.92 -9.49 -4.53
N ARG A 96 -16.85 -9.05 -5.79
CA ARG A 96 -17.98 -8.37 -6.45
C ARG A 96 -19.19 -9.27 -6.67
N ALA A 97 -18.99 -10.58 -6.77
CA ALA A 97 -20.07 -11.55 -6.95
C ALA A 97 -20.71 -11.98 -5.62
N SER A 98 -20.07 -11.69 -4.49
CA SER A 98 -20.62 -11.98 -3.16
C SER A 98 -21.68 -10.95 -2.74
N PRO A 99 -22.52 -11.27 -1.73
CA PRO A 99 -23.43 -10.28 -1.13
C PRO A 99 -22.70 -9.02 -0.63
N GLU A 100 -21.45 -9.14 -0.18
CA GLU A 100 -20.62 -7.99 0.22
C GLU A 100 -20.29 -7.07 -0.95
N GLY A 101 -20.38 -7.54 -2.19
CA GLY A 101 -20.30 -6.71 -3.39
C GLY A 101 -21.38 -5.62 -3.44
N ASP A 102 -22.49 -5.79 -2.70
CA ASP A 102 -23.50 -4.74 -2.52
C ASP A 102 -22.97 -3.55 -1.71
N LEU A 103 -21.92 -3.71 -0.88
CA LEU A 103 -21.25 -2.59 -0.21
C LEU A 103 -20.54 -1.66 -1.21
N LEU A 104 -20.24 -2.16 -2.41
CA LEU A 104 -19.68 -1.39 -3.53
C LEU A 104 -20.78 -0.71 -4.37
N LYS A 105 -22.04 -1.04 -4.10
CA LYS A 105 -23.21 -0.39 -4.67
C LYS A 105 -23.67 0.66 -3.66
N PRO A 106 -23.85 1.91 -4.07
CA PRO A 106 -24.18 2.93 -3.08
C PRO A 106 -25.61 2.77 -2.58
N LYS A 107 -25.86 3.13 -1.31
CA LYS A 107 -27.23 3.29 -0.79
C LYS A 107 -28.01 4.41 -1.52
N SER A 108 -27.30 5.31 -2.21
CA SER A 108 -27.83 6.34 -3.11
C SER A 108 -27.11 6.23 -4.46
N SER A 109 -27.84 6.05 -5.55
CA SER A 109 -27.45 5.68 -6.94
C SER A 109 -26.19 6.31 -7.61
N ASN A 110 -25.35 7.11 -6.95
CA ASN A 110 -24.29 7.93 -7.56
C ASN A 110 -22.92 7.86 -6.81
N SER A 111 -22.33 6.68 -6.59
CA SER A 111 -20.92 6.59 -6.13
C SER A 111 -19.97 6.44 -7.32
N HIS A 112 -18.89 7.22 -7.32
CA HIS A 112 -17.86 7.15 -8.36
C HIS A 112 -17.13 5.80 -8.35
N LEU A 113 -16.96 5.17 -7.19
CA LEU A 113 -16.39 3.82 -7.10
C LEU A 113 -17.21 2.83 -7.95
N ASN A 114 -18.54 2.90 -7.86
CA ASN A 114 -19.41 2.04 -8.66
C ASN A 114 -19.28 2.34 -10.16
N ALA A 115 -19.22 3.63 -10.54
CA ALA A 115 -18.99 4.03 -11.91
C ALA A 115 -17.65 3.49 -12.44
N LEU A 116 -16.54 3.68 -11.71
CA LEU A 116 -15.21 3.14 -12.06
C LEU A 116 -15.24 1.62 -12.27
N LEU A 117 -15.89 0.87 -11.37
CA LEU A 117 -16.03 -0.59 -11.48
C LEU A 117 -16.84 -1.05 -12.69
N ASN A 118 -17.72 -0.19 -13.21
CA ASN A 118 -18.58 -0.47 -14.36
C ASN A 118 -18.08 0.13 -15.67
N THR A 119 -17.08 1.01 -15.66
CA THR A 119 -16.52 1.67 -16.85
C THR A 119 -15.06 1.27 -17.09
N GLU A 120 -14.15 1.77 -16.25
CA GLU A 120 -12.69 1.67 -16.41
C GLU A 120 -12.16 0.33 -15.88
N LEU A 121 -12.80 -0.23 -14.86
CA LEU A 121 -12.36 -1.42 -14.12
C LEU A 121 -13.28 -2.63 -14.35
N LYS A 122 -13.92 -2.74 -15.52
CA LYS A 122 -14.90 -3.80 -15.85
C LYS A 122 -14.39 -5.23 -15.64
N LYS A 123 -13.08 -5.46 -15.81
CA LYS A 123 -12.44 -6.78 -15.66
C LYS A 123 -12.13 -7.15 -14.22
N THR A 124 -12.55 -6.33 -13.26
CA THR A 124 -12.37 -6.58 -11.83
C THR A 124 -13.34 -7.63 -11.35
N GLU A 125 -12.82 -8.67 -10.71
CA GLU A 125 -13.59 -9.74 -10.05
C GLU A 125 -13.62 -9.51 -8.53
N LYS A 126 -12.49 -9.11 -7.94
CA LYS A 126 -12.36 -8.74 -6.53
C LYS A 126 -11.69 -7.38 -6.42
N ILE A 127 -11.93 -6.67 -5.32
CA ILE A 127 -11.16 -5.47 -4.97
C ILE A 127 -10.42 -5.69 -3.66
N ALA A 128 -9.19 -5.21 -3.59
CA ALA A 128 -8.52 -4.99 -2.31
C ALA A 128 -8.69 -3.53 -1.92
N VAL A 129 -9.52 -3.27 -0.91
CA VAL A 129 -9.61 -1.95 -0.26
C VAL A 129 -8.44 -1.86 0.70
N PHE A 130 -7.58 -0.85 0.56
CA PHE A 130 -6.36 -0.74 1.35
C PHE A 130 -6.18 0.62 2.00
N ALA A 131 -5.40 0.62 3.08
CA ALA A 131 -4.81 1.80 3.68
C ALA A 131 -3.38 1.49 4.12
N CYS A 132 -2.47 2.45 3.99
CA CYS A 132 -1.10 2.35 4.45
C CYS A 132 -0.53 3.70 4.88
N THR A 133 0.48 3.68 5.75
CA THR A 133 1.14 4.87 6.29
C THR A 133 2.60 4.60 6.58
N ALA A 134 3.45 5.62 6.42
CA ALA A 134 4.84 5.58 6.88
C ALA A 134 4.98 5.78 8.41
N GLY A 135 3.87 6.08 9.10
CA GLY A 135 3.82 6.41 10.53
C GLY A 135 3.77 7.92 10.79
N ALA A 136 3.24 8.33 11.95
CA ALA A 136 3.18 9.74 12.35
C ALA A 136 4.57 10.29 12.69
N GLU A 137 5.46 9.41 13.13
CA GLU A 137 6.77 9.74 13.66
C GLU A 137 7.70 10.31 12.58
N ILE A 138 7.48 9.98 11.29
CA ILE A 138 8.28 10.55 10.19
C ILE A 138 8.15 12.07 10.08
N GLU A 139 7.01 12.64 10.47
CA GLU A 139 6.84 14.10 10.56
C GLU A 139 7.77 14.72 11.62
N GLY A 140 8.12 13.94 12.66
CA GLY A 140 9.08 14.33 13.68
C GLY A 140 10.48 14.58 13.12
N LEU A 141 10.92 13.75 12.15
CA LEU A 141 12.20 13.93 11.47
C LEU A 141 12.23 15.25 10.70
N TYR A 142 11.21 15.50 9.87
CA TYR A 142 11.03 16.75 9.12
C TYR A 142 11.12 17.97 10.04
N ARG A 143 10.33 17.98 11.12
CA ARG A 143 10.32 19.07 12.10
C ARG A 143 11.67 19.23 12.80
N SER A 144 12.40 18.15 13.04
CA SER A 144 13.73 18.19 13.67
C SER A 144 14.78 18.89 12.80
N TYR A 145 14.74 18.71 11.48
CA TYR A 145 15.66 19.38 10.56
C TYR A 145 15.31 20.87 10.43
N LEU A 146 14.02 21.21 10.33
CA LEU A 146 13.59 22.61 10.31
C LEU A 146 14.03 23.37 11.56
N LYS A 147 13.89 22.77 12.75
CA LYS A 147 14.34 23.37 14.01
C LYS A 147 15.85 23.63 14.06
N ARG A 148 16.65 22.86 13.30
CA ARG A 148 18.11 23.01 13.19
C ARG A 148 18.53 23.94 12.03
N GLY A 149 17.59 24.49 11.27
CA GLY A 149 17.88 25.28 10.07
C GLY A 149 18.36 24.45 8.87
N GLU A 150 18.22 23.12 8.92
CA GLU A 150 18.67 22.19 7.88
C GLU A 150 17.57 21.99 6.81
N SER A 151 17.16 23.07 6.14
CA SER A 151 15.98 23.08 5.24
C SER A 151 16.05 22.06 4.09
N ILE A 152 17.25 21.83 3.53
CA ILE A 152 17.45 20.85 2.46
C ILE A 152 17.17 19.43 2.95
N LYS A 153 17.66 19.06 4.15
CA LYS A 153 17.36 17.75 4.73
C LYS A 153 15.91 17.63 5.17
N ALA A 154 15.29 18.73 5.61
CA ALA A 154 13.85 18.73 5.87
C ALA A 154 13.07 18.41 4.58
N PHE A 155 13.41 19.03 3.46
CA PHE A 155 12.81 18.70 2.16
C PHE A 155 12.98 17.22 1.81
N PHE A 156 14.19 16.67 1.92
CA PHE A 156 14.41 15.24 1.66
C PHE A 156 13.70 14.32 2.65
N ALA A 157 13.54 14.71 3.92
CA ALA A 157 12.77 13.94 4.89
C ALA A 157 11.27 13.88 4.52
N ASP A 158 10.71 15.00 4.05
CA ASP A 158 9.34 15.01 3.54
C ASP A 158 9.19 14.12 2.30
N LEU A 159 10.15 14.22 1.37
CA LEU A 159 10.17 13.41 0.16
C LEU A 159 10.33 11.91 0.47
N LEU A 160 11.19 11.56 1.44
CA LEU A 160 11.37 10.20 1.92
C LEU A 160 10.05 9.61 2.43
N GLY A 161 9.25 10.39 3.15
CA GLY A 161 7.92 9.96 3.58
C GLY A 161 7.02 9.55 2.42
N THR A 162 7.08 10.30 1.30
CA THR A 162 6.33 9.96 0.08
C THR A 162 6.87 8.70 -0.60
N ILE A 163 8.20 8.55 -0.66
CA ILE A 163 8.86 7.34 -1.18
C ILE A 163 8.49 6.12 -0.34
N ALA A 164 8.50 6.26 0.99
CA ALA A 164 8.16 5.18 1.92
C ALA A 164 6.75 4.65 1.68
N VAL A 165 5.75 5.52 1.52
CA VAL A 165 4.37 5.10 1.19
C VAL A 165 4.32 4.32 -0.13
N GLY A 166 5.07 4.76 -1.15
CA GLY A 166 5.21 4.03 -2.41
C GLY A 166 5.80 2.63 -2.23
N LYS A 167 6.88 2.50 -1.46
CA LYS A 167 7.50 1.20 -1.13
C LYS A 167 6.57 0.28 -0.35
N ILE A 168 5.78 0.83 0.59
CA ILE A 168 4.77 0.04 1.31
C ILE A 168 3.73 -0.51 0.34
N LEU A 169 3.29 0.30 -0.63
CA LEU A 169 2.33 -0.13 -1.66
C LEU A 169 2.93 -1.22 -2.57
N GLU A 170 4.22 -1.13 -2.94
CA GLU A 170 4.93 -2.19 -3.67
C GLU A 170 4.96 -3.51 -2.88
N LEU A 171 5.24 -3.46 -1.57
CA LEU A 171 5.18 -4.62 -0.70
C LEU A 171 3.75 -5.19 -0.63
N LEU A 172 2.73 -4.33 -0.54
CA LEU A 172 1.33 -4.73 -0.53
C LEU A 172 0.94 -5.46 -1.82
N TYR A 173 1.41 -5.00 -2.98
CA TYR A 173 1.21 -5.71 -4.25
C TYR A 173 1.83 -7.09 -4.22
N ARG A 174 3.07 -7.24 -3.72
CA ARG A 174 3.72 -8.56 -3.64
C ARG A 174 2.90 -9.51 -2.78
N GLU A 175 2.36 -9.05 -1.66
CA GLU A 175 1.53 -9.88 -0.78
C GLU A 175 0.19 -10.24 -1.43
N LEU A 176 -0.47 -9.31 -2.14
CA LEU A 176 -1.68 -9.59 -2.90
C LEU A 176 -1.45 -10.58 -4.04
N GLU A 177 -0.38 -10.40 -4.81
CA GLU A 177 -0.03 -11.28 -5.93
C GLU A 177 0.34 -12.68 -5.44
N LYS A 178 1.03 -12.81 -4.30
CA LYS A 178 1.27 -14.10 -3.64
C LYS A 178 -0.04 -14.76 -3.19
N GLU A 179 -0.94 -14.01 -2.55
CA GLU A 179 -2.21 -14.56 -2.02
C GLU A 179 -3.10 -15.13 -3.13
N TYR A 180 -3.14 -14.47 -4.30
CA TYR A 180 -4.03 -14.85 -5.40
C TYR A 180 -3.36 -15.52 -6.61
N LEU A 181 -2.09 -15.93 -6.46
CA LEU A 181 -1.33 -16.58 -7.52
C LEU A 181 -2.05 -17.84 -8.06
N ASN A 182 -2.56 -18.67 -7.14
CA ASN A 182 -3.22 -19.93 -7.50
C ASN A 182 -4.63 -19.75 -8.09
N ASP A 183 -5.27 -18.60 -7.83
CA ASP A 183 -6.56 -18.24 -8.41
C ASP A 183 -6.42 -17.67 -9.83
N GLY A 184 -5.19 -17.38 -10.27
CA GLY A 184 -4.89 -16.74 -11.55
C GLY A 184 -5.36 -15.28 -11.62
N LEU A 185 -5.57 -14.62 -10.48
CA LEU A 185 -5.94 -13.20 -10.45
C LEU A 185 -4.69 -12.33 -10.49
N HIS A 186 -4.78 -11.23 -11.25
CA HIS A 186 -3.73 -10.24 -11.33
C HIS A 186 -4.19 -8.92 -10.72
N ALA A 187 -3.30 -8.26 -10.00
CA ALA A 187 -3.52 -6.92 -9.46
C ALA A 187 -3.35 -5.86 -10.55
N GLY A 188 -4.31 -4.93 -10.65
CA GLY A 188 -4.20 -3.73 -11.47
C GLY A 188 -3.54 -2.57 -10.71
N HIS A 189 -3.62 -1.36 -11.26
CA HIS A 189 -3.12 -0.17 -10.55
C HIS A 189 -4.06 0.24 -9.41
N ALA A 190 -3.46 0.69 -8.31
CA ALA A 190 -4.13 1.33 -7.20
C ALA A 190 -4.73 2.66 -7.66
N ILE A 191 -5.98 2.88 -7.26
CA ILE A 191 -6.74 4.09 -7.52
C ILE A 191 -7.28 4.60 -6.19
N SER A 192 -7.17 5.91 -5.97
CA SER A 192 -7.52 6.55 -4.70
C SER A 192 -8.58 7.63 -4.94
N PRO A 193 -9.45 7.92 -3.97
CA PRO A 193 -10.20 9.17 -3.96
C PRO A 193 -9.24 10.37 -4.13
N GLY A 194 -9.58 11.30 -5.02
CA GLY A 194 -8.68 12.38 -5.47
C GLY A 194 -7.96 12.09 -6.78
N ASP A 195 -7.85 10.82 -7.20
CA ASP A 195 -7.31 10.44 -8.52
C ASP A 195 -8.42 10.45 -9.60
N CYS A 196 -8.06 10.81 -10.83
CA CYS A 196 -8.84 10.55 -12.07
C CYS A 196 -10.35 10.84 -11.97
N GLY A 197 -10.73 11.95 -11.33
CA GLY A 197 -12.12 12.37 -11.21
C GLY A 197 -12.91 11.70 -10.08
N TRP A 198 -12.32 10.77 -9.32
CA TRP A 198 -12.93 10.24 -8.10
C TRP A 198 -12.94 11.32 -7.01
N PRO A 199 -14.09 11.79 -6.52
CA PRO A 199 -14.12 12.88 -5.54
C PRO A 199 -13.47 12.50 -4.23
N LEU A 200 -12.60 13.37 -3.70
CA LEU A 200 -11.92 13.19 -2.42
C LEU A 200 -12.88 12.90 -1.26
N LYS A 201 -14.08 13.47 -1.27
CA LYS A 201 -15.12 13.22 -0.25
C LYS A 201 -15.53 11.74 -0.13
N GLU A 202 -15.37 10.95 -1.18
CA GLU A 202 -15.64 9.50 -1.14
C GLU A 202 -14.55 8.72 -0.39
N GLN A 203 -13.49 9.37 0.09
CA GLN A 203 -12.54 8.76 1.02
C GLN A 203 -13.19 8.31 2.32
N ALA A 204 -14.20 9.02 2.83
CA ALA A 204 -14.98 8.55 3.97
C ALA A 204 -15.71 7.23 3.68
N VAL A 205 -16.22 7.06 2.45
CA VAL A 205 -16.85 5.80 2.01
C VAL A 205 -15.83 4.68 1.97
N LEU A 206 -14.64 4.94 1.40
CA LEU A 206 -13.55 3.96 1.37
C LEU A 206 -13.15 3.50 2.79
N PHE A 207 -13.00 4.44 3.73
CA PHE A 207 -12.67 4.13 5.12
C PHE A 207 -13.79 3.36 5.84
N SER A 208 -15.06 3.58 5.48
CA SER A 208 -16.17 2.79 6.04
C SER A 208 -16.15 1.30 5.64
N LEU A 209 -15.37 0.93 4.61
CA LEU A 209 -15.16 -0.46 4.20
C LEU A 209 -14.00 -1.14 4.96
N LEU A 210 -13.23 -0.38 5.73
CA LEU A 210 -12.12 -0.83 6.56
C LEU A 210 -12.51 -0.81 8.05
N PRO A 211 -11.78 -1.51 8.94
CA PRO A 211 -11.98 -1.34 10.36
C PRO A 211 -11.76 0.10 10.79
N GLU A 212 -12.43 0.48 11.88
CA GLU A 212 -12.08 1.70 12.59
C GLU A 212 -10.60 1.67 13.00
N ASP A 213 -9.93 2.82 12.91
CA ASP A 213 -8.51 2.97 13.21
C ASP A 213 -7.57 2.06 12.38
N CYS A 214 -7.98 1.71 11.16
CA CYS A 214 -7.15 0.93 10.24
C CYS A 214 -5.78 1.59 10.04
N CYS A 215 -4.71 0.88 10.45
CA CYS A 215 -3.32 1.36 10.45
C CYS A 215 -3.03 2.59 11.33
N GLY A 216 -3.92 3.00 12.24
CA GLY A 216 -3.75 4.26 12.97
C GLY A 216 -4.12 5.50 12.15
N ILE A 217 -4.84 5.34 11.04
CA ILE A 217 -5.14 6.41 10.09
C ILE A 217 -6.57 6.92 10.31
N HIS A 218 -6.70 8.24 10.40
CA HIS A 218 -7.99 8.92 10.47
C HIS A 218 -8.10 10.02 9.43
N LEU A 219 -9.33 10.46 9.15
CA LEU A 219 -9.62 11.56 8.23
C LEU A 219 -9.90 12.84 9.00
N ASN A 220 -9.35 13.96 8.56
CA ASN A 220 -9.72 15.28 9.06
C ASN A 220 -11.00 15.81 8.37
N GLN A 221 -11.44 17.01 8.75
CA GLN A 221 -12.66 17.64 8.21
C GLN A 221 -12.61 17.85 6.68
N SER A 222 -11.41 17.97 6.10
CA SER A 222 -11.18 18.12 4.66
C SER A 222 -10.92 16.78 3.96
N MET A 223 -11.17 15.65 4.64
CA MET A 223 -10.93 14.29 4.15
C MET A 223 -9.46 13.94 3.89
N MET A 224 -8.53 14.73 4.42
CA MET A 224 -7.11 14.40 4.36
C MET A 224 -6.77 13.38 5.45
N MET A 225 -5.88 12.44 5.11
CA MET A 225 -5.41 11.43 6.05
C MET A 225 -4.42 12.01 7.06
N ILE A 226 -4.53 11.53 8.29
CA ILE A 226 -3.58 11.73 9.38
C ILE A 226 -3.16 10.33 9.84
N PRO A 227 -1.86 9.95 9.77
CA PRO A 227 -0.70 10.78 9.38
C PRO A 227 -0.71 11.27 7.93
N GLN A 228 -0.01 12.38 7.64
CA GLN A 228 0.01 12.95 6.28
C GLN A 228 0.69 12.02 5.27
N LYS A 229 1.73 11.29 5.69
CA LYS A 229 2.42 10.30 4.84
C LYS A 229 1.66 8.97 4.84
N SER A 230 0.46 9.01 4.27
CA SER A 230 -0.46 7.89 4.15
C SER A 230 -1.08 7.82 2.76
N GLN A 231 -1.54 6.64 2.38
CA GLN A 231 -2.30 6.40 1.16
C GLN A 231 -3.43 5.40 1.43
N SER A 232 -4.56 5.58 0.77
CA SER A 232 -5.67 4.63 0.78
C SER A 232 -6.28 4.55 -0.61
N GLY A 233 -6.82 3.39 -0.97
CA GLY A 233 -7.53 3.25 -2.24
C GLY A 233 -8.08 1.86 -2.44
N ILE A 234 -8.34 1.55 -3.71
CA ILE A 234 -8.64 0.19 -4.15
C ILE A 234 -7.56 -0.32 -5.09
N ILE A 235 -7.30 -1.62 -5.05
CA ILE A 235 -6.54 -2.35 -6.06
C ILE A 235 -7.49 -3.37 -6.70
N PRO A 236 -7.79 -3.25 -8.01
CA PRO A 236 -8.65 -4.21 -8.69
C PRO A 236 -7.89 -5.51 -8.94
N LEU A 237 -8.57 -6.65 -8.76
CA LEU A 237 -8.06 -8.01 -8.99
C LEU A 237 -8.95 -8.72 -10.00
N GLY A 238 -8.35 -9.36 -11.00
CA GLY A 238 -9.10 -10.11 -12.03
C GLY A 238 -8.19 -10.88 -12.98
N LYS A 239 -8.69 -11.96 -13.56
CA LYS A 239 -7.98 -12.78 -14.57
C LYS A 239 -7.69 -12.00 -15.84
N GLY A 240 -8.59 -11.07 -16.18
CA GLY A 240 -8.46 -10.21 -17.36
C GLY A 240 -7.65 -8.93 -17.14
N ILE A 241 -7.18 -8.68 -15.92
CA ILE A 241 -6.43 -7.48 -15.57
C ILE A 241 -4.96 -7.65 -15.94
N ARG A 242 -4.36 -6.60 -16.50
CA ARG A 242 -2.92 -6.49 -16.73
C ARG A 242 -2.47 -5.14 -16.20
N ARG A 243 -1.45 -5.15 -15.32
CA ARG A 243 -0.82 -3.93 -14.83
C ARG A 243 0.19 -3.45 -15.88
N GLU A 244 -0.14 -2.38 -16.58
CA GLU A 244 0.80 -1.76 -17.52
C GLU A 244 1.92 -1.01 -16.77
N LYS A 245 2.98 -0.61 -17.48
CA LYS A 245 4.09 0.12 -16.84
C LYS A 245 3.68 1.52 -16.36
N HIS A 246 2.67 2.14 -16.98
CA HIS A 246 2.30 3.52 -16.69
C HIS A 246 0.81 3.65 -16.38
N ARG A 247 0.49 3.95 -15.12
CA ARG A 247 -0.88 4.22 -14.65
C ARG A 247 -1.59 5.33 -15.45
N CYS A 248 -0.84 6.32 -15.93
CA CYS A 248 -1.38 7.50 -16.60
C CYS A 248 -2.05 7.22 -17.96
N SER A 249 -1.73 6.09 -18.63
CA SER A 249 -2.35 5.73 -19.92
C SER A 249 -3.85 5.41 -19.77
N LEU A 250 -4.28 4.99 -18.58
CA LEU A 250 -5.65 4.60 -18.28
C LEU A 250 -6.47 5.70 -17.59
N CYS A 251 -5.85 6.85 -17.27
CA CYS A 251 -6.52 7.93 -16.54
C CYS A 251 -7.27 8.87 -17.49
N SER A 252 -8.55 9.11 -17.19
CA SER A 252 -9.44 10.02 -17.93
C SER A 252 -9.17 11.51 -17.68
N SER A 253 -8.36 11.87 -16.67
CA SER A 253 -8.00 13.26 -16.38
C SER A 253 -7.05 13.84 -17.43
N LEU A 254 -7.59 14.67 -18.32
CA LEU A 254 -6.84 15.31 -19.43
C LEU A 254 -5.88 16.40 -18.95
N ASN A 255 -6.19 17.11 -17.86
CA ASN A 255 -5.44 18.28 -17.37
C ASN A 255 -4.51 17.97 -16.18
N CYS A 256 -4.01 16.73 -16.07
CA CYS A 256 -3.09 16.38 -14.99
C CYS A 256 -1.66 16.83 -15.34
N PRO A 257 -0.98 17.64 -14.50
CA PRO A 257 0.40 18.09 -14.75
C PRO A 257 1.42 16.94 -14.77
N TYR A 258 1.05 15.76 -14.28
CA TYR A 258 1.86 14.55 -14.28
C TYR A 258 1.50 13.56 -15.41
N ARG A 259 0.62 13.96 -16.34
CA ARG A 259 0.31 13.15 -17.52
C ARG A 259 1.51 13.23 -18.47
N LYS A 260 2.12 12.08 -18.75
CA LYS A 260 3.17 11.92 -19.76
C LYS A 260 2.55 11.64 -21.12
#